data_AF-A0A3M2M2H7-F1
#
_entry.id   AF-A0A3M2M2H7-F1
#
_cell.length_a   1.000
_cell.length_b   1.000
_cell.length_c   1.000
_cell.angle_alpha   90.00
_cell.angle_beta   90.00
_cell.angle_gamma   90.00
#
_symmetry.space_group_name_H-M   'P 1'
#
loop_
_entity.id
_entity.type
_entity.pdbx_description
1 polymer ?
#
loop_
_entity_poly.entity_id
_entity_poly.type
_entity_poly.pdbx_seq_one_letter_code
_entity_poly.pdbx_strand_id
1 'polypeptide(L)'
;MTIALDSITSTGRDPRELIPGEAFALLVDDFRKATHATHDYCARAVGQNLVFLSAVGRIRCAERQDPRAYVRIVPTPPVDQAWHLSLQRTEVYLPMSLALAGSFIHHRPVMDDDIRSGAALARTIPQLHATGYFVDPEFWEGEAGSSCCPPECNSPGFQDAGIDWRDLLPTGANTIRF
;
A
#
# COMPACT_ATOMS: atom_id res chain seq x y z
N MET A 1 8.40 -39.31 12.22
CA MET A 1 7.63 -38.39 13.09
C MET A 1 7.30 -37.18 12.23
N THR A 2 6.11 -37.15 11.64
CA THR A 2 5.69 -36.07 10.74
C THR A 2 4.97 -35.04 11.59
N ILE A 3 5.59 -33.88 11.78
CA ILE A 3 4.91 -32.73 12.38
C ILE A 3 3.99 -32.18 11.30
N ALA A 4 2.68 -32.35 11.47
CA ALA A 4 1.70 -31.55 10.74
C ALA A 4 1.89 -30.10 11.20
N LEU A 5 2.37 -29.23 10.30
CA LEU A 5 2.27 -27.80 10.55
C LEU A 5 0.77 -27.47 10.55
N ASP A 6 0.28 -27.00 11.69
CA ASP A 6 -1.04 -26.39 11.80
C ASP A 6 -1.16 -25.31 10.73
N SER A 7 -2.01 -25.56 9.75
CA SER A 7 -2.48 -24.53 8.84
C SER A 7 -3.34 -23.60 9.68
N ILE A 8 -2.75 -22.50 10.15
CA ILE A 8 -3.52 -21.35 10.63
C ILE A 8 -4.41 -20.97 9.46
N THR A 9 -5.70 -21.30 9.56
CA THR A 9 -6.70 -20.93 8.56
C THR A 9 -6.66 -19.42 8.39
N SER A 10 -6.09 -18.96 7.27
CA SER A 10 -6.07 -17.55 6.90
C SER A 10 -7.51 -17.08 6.73
N THR A 11 -8.00 -16.22 7.62
CA THR A 11 -9.33 -15.65 7.50
C THR A 11 -9.28 -14.48 6.51
N GLY A 12 -10.09 -14.55 5.45
CA GLY A 12 -10.16 -13.53 4.39
C GLY A 12 -9.76 -14.07 3.02
N ARG A 13 -10.03 -13.28 1.98
CA ARG A 13 -9.64 -13.60 0.60
C ARG A 13 -8.13 -13.45 0.42
N ASP A 14 -7.59 -14.14 -0.57
CA ASP A 14 -6.18 -14.08 -0.90
C ASP A 14 -5.82 -12.70 -1.49
N PRO A 15 -4.86 -11.95 -0.91
CA PRO A 15 -4.43 -10.66 -1.47
C PRO A 15 -3.95 -10.73 -2.91
N ARG A 16 -3.50 -11.90 -3.39
CA ARG A 16 -3.06 -12.12 -4.78
C ARG A 16 -4.19 -11.94 -5.79
N GLU A 17 -5.45 -12.04 -5.36
CA GLU A 17 -6.63 -11.82 -6.21
C GLU A 17 -6.84 -10.34 -6.58
N LEU A 18 -6.12 -9.41 -5.96
CA LEU A 18 -6.28 -7.97 -6.20
C LEU A 18 -5.73 -7.49 -7.56
N ILE A 19 -4.84 -8.26 -8.19
CA ILE A 19 -4.20 -7.94 -9.47
C ILE A 19 -3.98 -9.22 -10.32
N PRO A 20 -3.72 -9.09 -11.64
CA PRO A 20 -3.33 -10.24 -12.46
C PRO A 20 -2.08 -10.96 -11.93
N GLY A 21 -2.03 -12.29 -12.13
CA GLY A 21 -0.96 -13.13 -11.58
C GLY A 21 0.43 -12.76 -12.10
N GLU A 22 0.56 -12.39 -13.38
CA GLU A 22 1.82 -11.93 -13.97
C GLU A 22 2.30 -10.61 -13.36
N ALA A 23 1.39 -9.69 -13.04
CA ALA A 23 1.72 -8.44 -12.38
C ALA A 23 2.19 -8.69 -10.94
N PHE A 24 1.51 -9.60 -10.23
CA PHE A 24 1.95 -10.02 -8.89
C PHE A 24 3.35 -10.64 -8.92
N ALA A 25 3.60 -11.59 -9.82
CA ALA A 25 4.90 -12.24 -9.96
C ALA A 25 6.02 -11.24 -10.26
N LEU A 26 5.77 -10.24 -11.11
CA LEU A 26 6.73 -9.20 -11.41
C LEU A 26 7.10 -8.36 -10.17
N LEU A 27 6.10 -7.93 -9.39
CA LEU A 27 6.34 -7.17 -8.15
C LEU A 27 7.11 -8.00 -7.12
N VAL A 28 6.81 -9.30 -7.00
CA VAL A 28 7.54 -10.23 -6.12
C VAL A 28 8.99 -10.38 -6.54
N ASP A 29 9.26 -10.53 -7.84
CA ASP A 29 10.62 -10.63 -8.36
C ASP A 29 11.44 -9.35 -8.12
N ASP A 30 10.83 -8.18 -8.27
CA ASP A 30 11.51 -6.92 -7.99
C ASP A 30 11.78 -6.73 -6.50
N PHE A 31 10.82 -7.07 -5.64
CA PHE A 31 11.02 -7.06 -4.20
C PHE A 31 12.15 -8.00 -3.78
N ARG A 32 12.21 -9.20 -4.38
CA ARG A 32 13.28 -10.17 -4.13
C ARG A 32 14.64 -9.65 -4.60
N LYS A 33 14.73 -9.00 -5.76
CA LYS A 33 16.00 -8.41 -6.25
C LYS A 33 16.51 -7.32 -5.32
N ALA A 34 15.60 -6.53 -4.74
CA ALA A 34 15.96 -5.42 -3.86
C ALA A 34 16.33 -5.87 -2.44
N THR A 35 15.69 -6.92 -1.92
CA THR A 35 15.84 -7.35 -0.51
C THR A 35 16.71 -8.59 -0.32
N HIS A 36 16.89 -9.40 -1.38
CA HIS A 36 17.52 -10.72 -1.33
C HIS A 36 16.85 -11.70 -0.34
N ALA A 37 15.61 -11.44 0.06
CA ALA A 37 14.83 -12.30 0.94
C ALA A 37 14.29 -13.55 0.22
N THR A 38 13.71 -14.47 0.97
CA THR A 38 13.09 -15.67 0.40
C THR A 38 11.90 -15.31 -0.48
N HIS A 39 11.61 -16.14 -1.48
CA HIS A 39 10.44 -15.93 -2.35
C HIS A 39 9.13 -15.87 -1.54
N ASP A 40 8.98 -16.72 -0.52
CA ASP A 40 7.79 -16.75 0.33
C ASP A 40 7.58 -15.42 1.08
N TYR A 41 8.63 -14.91 1.73
CA TYR A 41 8.58 -13.62 2.40
C TYR A 41 8.22 -12.48 1.42
N CYS A 42 8.85 -12.47 0.24
CA CYS A 42 8.58 -11.45 -0.77
C CYS A 42 7.13 -11.50 -1.26
N ALA A 43 6.59 -12.70 -1.50
CA ALA A 43 5.20 -12.88 -1.90
C ALA A 43 4.23 -12.38 -0.83
N ARG A 44 4.48 -12.68 0.44
CA ARG A 44 3.65 -12.21 1.57
C ARG A 44 3.73 -10.68 1.72
N ALA A 45 4.93 -10.11 1.66
CA ALA A 45 5.14 -8.66 1.73
C ALA A 45 4.40 -7.90 0.62
N VAL A 46 4.52 -8.36 -0.64
CA VAL A 46 3.78 -7.79 -1.77
C VAL A 46 2.28 -7.96 -1.56
N GLY A 47 1.81 -9.11 -1.08
CA GLY A 47 0.41 -9.33 -0.72
C GLY A 47 -0.10 -8.29 0.29
N GLN A 48 0.63 -8.04 1.37
CA GLN A 48 0.24 -7.05 2.37
C GLN A 48 0.28 -5.61 1.85
N ASN A 49 1.17 -5.27 0.93
CA ASN A 49 1.13 -4.01 0.18
C ASN A 49 -0.15 -3.88 -0.65
N LEU A 50 -0.61 -4.94 -1.32
CA LEU A 50 -1.89 -4.90 -2.05
C LEU A 50 -3.08 -4.67 -1.13
N VAL A 51 -3.12 -5.30 0.04
CA VAL A 51 -4.17 -5.06 1.06
C VAL A 51 -4.13 -3.60 1.52
N PHE A 52 -2.93 -3.06 1.80
CA PHE A 52 -2.76 -1.67 2.18
C PHE A 52 -3.25 -0.70 1.10
N LEU A 53 -2.85 -0.90 -0.16
CA LEU A 53 -3.30 -0.06 -1.28
C LEU A 53 -4.81 -0.18 -1.55
N SER A 54 -5.40 -1.36 -1.31
CA SER A 54 -6.84 -1.54 -1.36
C SER A 54 -7.55 -0.71 -0.30
N ALA A 55 -7.04 -0.71 0.95
CA ALA A 55 -7.57 0.13 2.02
C ALA A 55 -7.44 1.62 1.70
N VAL A 56 -6.27 2.06 1.19
CA VAL A 56 -6.05 3.44 0.73
C VAL A 56 -7.06 3.80 -0.36
N GLY A 57 -7.26 2.93 -1.34
CA GLY A 57 -8.21 3.15 -2.43
C GLY A 57 -9.65 3.32 -1.93
N ARG A 58 -10.10 2.47 -0.99
CA ARG A 58 -11.42 2.60 -0.37
C ARG A 58 -11.59 3.92 0.37
N ILE A 59 -10.58 4.34 1.13
CA ILE A 59 -10.59 5.63 1.86
C ILE A 59 -10.68 6.79 0.88
N ARG A 60 -9.90 6.78 -0.21
CA ARG A 60 -9.96 7.82 -1.26
C ARG A 60 -11.31 7.87 -1.97
N CYS A 61 -11.90 6.70 -2.26
CA CYS A 61 -13.24 6.62 -2.83
C CYS A 61 -14.28 7.24 -1.90
N ALA A 62 -14.19 6.98 -0.60
CA ALA A 62 -15.09 7.56 0.41
C ALA A 62 -14.87 9.07 0.58
N GLU A 63 -13.62 9.53 0.66
CA GLU A 63 -13.23 10.95 0.79
C GLU A 63 -13.81 11.81 -0.34
N ARG A 64 -13.80 11.30 -1.59
CA ARG A 64 -14.39 12.03 -2.73
C ARG A 64 -15.90 12.22 -2.62
N GLN A 65 -16.58 11.42 -1.82
CA GLN A 65 -18.02 11.54 -1.55
C GLN A 65 -18.27 12.40 -0.30
N ASP A 66 -17.47 12.21 0.75
CA ASP A 66 -17.49 12.98 1.98
C ASP A 66 -16.05 13.22 2.48
N PRO A 67 -15.54 14.47 2.45
CA PRO A 67 -14.19 14.78 2.93
C PRO A 67 -13.92 14.36 4.39
N ARG A 68 -14.97 14.23 5.23
CA ARG A 68 -14.84 13.80 6.62
C ARG A 68 -14.59 12.30 6.76
N ALA A 69 -14.82 11.53 5.70
CA ALA A 69 -14.53 10.10 5.66
C ALA A 69 -13.04 9.78 5.45
N TYR A 70 -12.19 10.79 5.25
CA TYR A 70 -10.75 10.59 5.16
C TYR A 70 -10.18 10.08 6.48
N VAL A 71 -9.50 8.93 6.41
CA VAL A 71 -8.73 8.36 7.51
C VAL A 71 -7.29 8.23 7.07
N ARG A 72 -6.37 8.85 7.80
CA ARG A 72 -4.95 8.62 7.55
C ARG A 72 -4.52 7.27 8.10
N ILE A 73 -4.00 6.44 7.21
CA ILE A 73 -3.36 5.15 7.49
C ILE A 73 -1.90 5.18 7.01
N VAL A 74 -1.06 4.37 7.63
CA VAL A 74 0.36 4.19 7.29
C VAL A 74 0.74 2.72 7.20
N PRO A 75 1.66 2.35 6.29
CA PRO A 75 2.21 1.00 6.23
C PRO A 75 3.23 0.76 7.36
N THR A 76 3.61 -0.50 7.57
CA THR A 76 4.84 -0.87 8.30
C THR A 76 6.05 -0.84 7.36
N PRO A 77 7.31 -0.82 7.85
CA PRO A 77 8.50 -0.74 7.00
C PRO A 77 8.56 -1.74 5.82
N PRO A 78 8.31 -3.06 5.99
CA PRO A 78 8.36 -3.99 4.86
C PRO A 78 7.26 -3.74 3.83
N VAL A 79 6.09 -3.26 4.27
CA VAL A 79 4.97 -2.93 3.39
C VAL A 79 5.23 -1.63 2.64
N ASP A 80 5.83 -0.63 3.29
CA ASP A 80 6.24 0.63 2.68
C ASP A 80 7.30 0.41 1.60
N GLN A 81 8.30 -0.44 1.88
CA GLN A 81 9.31 -0.82 0.90
C GLN A 81 8.67 -1.49 -0.33
N ALA A 82 7.67 -2.35 -0.14
CA ALA A 82 6.96 -2.98 -1.23
C ALA A 82 6.15 -1.96 -2.05
N TRP A 83 5.58 -0.95 -1.39
CA TRP A 83 4.92 0.16 -2.07
C TRP A 83 5.90 1.00 -2.90
N HIS A 84 7.07 1.36 -2.35
CA HIS A 84 8.11 2.12 -3.07
C HIS A 84 8.61 1.40 -4.31
N LEU A 85 8.78 0.08 -4.22
CA LEU A 85 9.20 -0.72 -5.38
C LEU A 85 8.07 -0.86 -6.41
N SER A 86 6.81 -0.94 -5.95
CA SER A 86 5.65 -0.92 -6.85
C SER A 86 5.56 0.39 -7.64
N LEU A 87 5.83 1.55 -7.02
CA LEU A 87 5.84 2.86 -7.70
C LEU A 87 6.82 2.92 -8.89
N GLN A 88 7.90 2.14 -8.85
CA GLN A 88 8.90 2.10 -9.93
C GLN A 88 8.42 1.27 -11.14
N ARG A 89 7.40 0.44 -10.97
CA ARG A 89 6.74 -0.32 -12.05
C ARG A 89 5.47 0.37 -12.50
N THR A 90 5.61 1.52 -13.15
CA THR A 90 4.47 2.35 -13.57
C THR A 90 3.45 1.61 -14.46
N GLU A 91 3.91 0.67 -15.30
CA GLU A 91 3.07 -0.22 -16.12
C GLU A 91 2.14 -1.11 -15.28
N VAL A 92 2.51 -1.43 -14.03
CA VAL A 92 1.68 -2.18 -13.08
C VAL A 92 0.96 -1.23 -12.12
N TYR A 93 1.67 -0.23 -11.61
CA TYR A 93 1.18 0.64 -10.55
C TYR A 93 0.04 1.55 -10.98
N LEU A 94 0.08 2.07 -12.21
CA LEU A 94 -0.99 2.89 -12.75
C LEU A 94 -2.31 2.11 -12.89
N PRO A 95 -2.38 0.97 -13.63
CA PRO A 95 -3.62 0.19 -13.70
C PRO A 95 -4.09 -0.30 -12.33
N MET A 96 -3.17 -0.77 -11.48
CA MET A 96 -3.50 -1.19 -10.12
C MET A 96 -4.14 -0.06 -9.31
N SER A 97 -3.57 1.15 -9.33
CA SER A 97 -4.14 2.31 -8.64
C SER A 97 -5.54 2.64 -9.13
N LEU A 98 -5.75 2.64 -10.44
CA LEU A 98 -7.06 2.93 -11.04
C LEU A 98 -8.09 1.86 -10.70
N ALA A 99 -7.71 0.58 -10.69
CA ALA A 99 -8.58 -0.51 -10.29
C ALA A 99 -9.00 -0.43 -8.81
N LEU A 100 -8.07 -0.06 -7.92
CA LEU A 100 -8.32 -0.03 -6.47
C LEU A 100 -9.00 1.26 -5.99
N ALA A 101 -8.71 2.39 -6.64
CA ALA A 101 -9.09 3.72 -6.14
C ALA A 101 -9.83 4.59 -7.16
N GLY A 102 -10.02 4.14 -8.41
CA GLY A 102 -10.55 4.98 -9.49
C GLY A 102 -9.68 6.21 -9.83
N SER A 103 -8.46 6.27 -9.30
CA SER A 103 -7.51 7.37 -9.44
C SER A 103 -6.09 6.88 -9.15
N PHE A 104 -5.07 7.65 -9.52
CA PHE A 104 -3.70 7.34 -9.09
C PHE A 104 -3.58 7.42 -7.56
N ILE A 105 -2.98 6.41 -6.93
CA ILE A 105 -2.71 6.42 -5.49
C ILE A 105 -1.37 7.13 -5.29
N HIS A 106 -1.41 8.39 -4.88
CA HIS A 106 -0.20 9.17 -4.66
C HIS A 106 0.51 8.75 -3.37
N HIS A 107 1.79 8.40 -3.48
CA HIS A 107 2.68 8.30 -2.33
C HIS A 107 3.09 9.71 -1.88
N ARG A 108 2.91 9.99 -0.59
CA ARG A 108 3.34 11.24 0.04
C ARG A 108 4.24 10.91 1.23
N PRO A 109 5.58 11.05 1.09
CA PRO A 109 6.49 10.80 2.20
C PRO A 109 6.32 11.93 3.22
N VAL A 110 5.64 11.63 4.31
CA VAL A 110 5.43 12.54 5.45
C VAL A 110 5.80 11.79 6.72
N MET A 111 6.51 12.45 7.63
CA MET A 111 6.77 11.99 8.98
C MET A 111 6.35 13.08 9.97
N ASP A 112 5.27 12.85 10.70
CA ASP A 112 4.80 13.74 11.78
C ASP A 112 4.61 12.95 13.09
N ASP A 113 4.22 13.65 14.15
CA ASP A 113 4.13 13.05 15.50
C ASP A 113 3.08 11.93 15.60
N ASP A 114 2.04 11.97 14.77
CA ASP A 114 0.99 10.95 14.76
C ASP A 114 1.46 9.66 14.05
N ILE A 115 2.40 9.76 13.10
CA ILE A 115 3.13 8.60 12.55
C ILE A 115 4.17 8.11 13.57
N ARG A 116 4.99 9.02 14.10
CA ARG A 116 6.10 8.70 15.03
C ARG A 116 5.63 8.00 16.31
N SER A 117 4.47 8.38 16.82
CA SER A 117 3.88 7.78 18.03
C SER A 117 3.23 6.42 17.79
N GLY A 118 3.10 5.98 16.54
CA GLY A 118 2.38 4.74 16.17
C GLY A 118 0.85 4.88 16.16
N ALA A 119 0.30 6.05 16.51
CA ALA A 119 -1.14 6.29 16.52
C ALA A 119 -1.77 6.12 15.12
N ALA A 120 -1.04 6.48 14.06
CA ALA A 120 -1.47 6.25 12.68
C ALA A 120 -1.55 4.75 12.33
N LEU A 121 -0.60 3.93 12.79
CA LEU A 121 -0.60 2.49 12.53
C LEU A 121 -1.77 1.79 13.22
N ALA A 122 -2.13 2.22 14.44
CA ALA A 122 -3.30 1.71 15.15
C ALA A 122 -4.60 1.93 14.35
N ARG A 123 -4.69 2.99 13.55
CA ARG A 123 -5.82 3.23 12.64
C ARG A 123 -5.72 2.43 11.35
N THR A 124 -4.54 2.02 10.93
CA THR A 124 -4.35 1.18 9.72
C THR A 124 -5.03 -0.17 9.87
N ILE A 125 -4.77 -0.89 10.98
CA ILE A 125 -5.20 -2.30 11.12
C ILE A 125 -6.71 -2.50 10.89
N PRO A 126 -7.63 -1.72 11.50
CA PRO A 126 -9.06 -1.85 11.22
C PRO A 126 -9.43 -1.62 9.75
N GLN A 127 -8.72 -0.72 9.06
CA GLN A 127 -8.97 -0.45 7.63
C GLN A 127 -8.50 -1.60 6.74
N LEU A 128 -7.42 -2.30 7.12
CA LEU A 128 -6.96 -3.50 6.41
C LEU A 128 -8.00 -4.62 6.52
N HIS A 129 -8.50 -4.91 7.72
CA HIS A 129 -9.52 -5.94 7.91
C HIS A 129 -10.83 -5.60 7.17
N ALA A 130 -11.21 -4.32 7.10
CA ALA A 130 -12.39 -3.86 6.36
C ALA A 130 -12.31 -4.11 4.84
N THR A 131 -11.14 -4.48 4.30
CA THR A 131 -11.00 -4.90 2.89
C THR A 131 -11.52 -6.31 2.63
N GLY A 132 -11.62 -7.15 3.67
CA GLY A 132 -12.00 -8.57 3.57
C GLY A 132 -10.91 -9.49 3.01
N TYR A 133 -9.68 -9.00 2.84
CA TYR A 133 -8.51 -9.82 2.49
C TYR A 133 -7.75 -10.27 3.74
N PHE A 134 -6.95 -11.31 3.58
CA PHE A 134 -6.10 -11.81 4.65
C PHE A 134 -5.04 -10.76 5.06
N VAL A 135 -5.08 -10.39 6.33
CA VAL A 135 -4.11 -9.50 6.98
C VAL A 135 -3.11 -10.36 7.72
N ASP A 136 -1.86 -10.34 7.29
CA ASP A 136 -0.81 -11.20 7.83
C ASP A 136 -0.18 -10.54 9.07
N PRO A 137 -0.44 -11.06 10.30
CA PRO A 137 -0.03 -10.40 11.52
C PRO A 137 1.50 -10.23 11.63
N GLU A 138 2.30 -11.07 10.98
CA GLU A 138 3.77 -10.95 10.97
C GLU A 138 4.23 -9.61 10.39
N PHE A 139 3.48 -9.04 9.44
CA PHE A 139 3.81 -7.77 8.79
C PHE A 139 3.24 -6.54 9.50
N TRP A 140 2.34 -6.72 10.48
CA TRP A 140 1.59 -5.61 11.08
C TRP A 140 1.75 -5.50 12.60
N GLU A 141 1.86 -6.62 13.32
CA GLU A 141 1.92 -6.64 14.79
C GLU A 141 3.37 -6.57 15.31
N GLY A 142 4.31 -7.23 14.64
CA GLY A 142 5.73 -7.26 15.04
C GLY A 142 6.49 -5.95 14.79
N GLU A 143 5.98 -5.12 13.89
CA GLU A 143 6.59 -3.84 13.47
C GLU A 143 5.87 -2.62 14.07
N ALA A 144 4.95 -2.85 15.02
CA ALA A 144 4.15 -1.82 15.65
C ALA A 144 4.99 -0.95 16.60
N GLY A 145 5.72 0.01 16.04
CA GLY A 145 6.64 0.91 16.74
C GLY A 145 7.83 1.32 15.89
N SER A 146 8.11 0.58 14.82
CA SER A 146 9.09 0.96 13.80
C SER A 146 8.48 2.00 12.86
N SER A 147 9.09 3.18 12.79
CA SER A 147 8.73 4.20 11.79
C SER A 147 8.90 3.61 10.38
N CYS A 148 7.85 3.67 9.56
CA CYS A 148 7.94 3.20 8.17
C CYS A 148 8.88 4.06 7.31
N CYS A 149 9.08 5.33 7.67
CA CYS A 149 9.95 6.23 6.93
C CYS A 149 11.29 6.46 7.65
N PRO A 150 12.40 6.60 6.90
CA PRO A 150 13.67 7.08 7.43
C PRO A 150 13.59 8.51 8.03
N PRO A 151 14.56 8.93 8.87
CA PRO A 151 14.60 10.27 9.48
C PRO A 151 14.55 11.42 8.47
N GLU A 152 15.04 11.23 7.26
CA GLU A 152 15.00 12.20 6.15
C GLU A 152 13.58 12.51 5.63
N CYS A 153 12.58 11.67 5.95
CA CYS A 153 11.17 11.93 5.66
C CYS A 153 10.51 12.92 6.64
N ASN A 154 11.26 13.48 7.61
CA ASN A 154 10.82 14.56 8.52
C ASN A 154 10.65 15.93 7.84
N SER A 155 10.87 16.03 6.53
CA SER A 155 10.55 17.25 5.79
C SER A 155 9.03 17.48 5.83
N PRO A 156 8.54 18.74 5.93
CA PRO A 156 7.15 19.01 5.64
C PRO A 156 6.94 18.58 4.19
N GLY A 157 6.30 17.42 3.97
CA GLY A 157 6.01 16.93 2.62
C GLY A 157 5.33 18.04 1.81
N PHE A 158 5.39 17.95 0.48
CA PHE A 158 4.91 18.98 -0.45
C PHE A 158 3.74 19.80 0.13
N GLN A 159 4.04 21.01 0.63
CA GLN A 159 3.03 21.96 1.03
C GLN A 159 2.38 22.44 -0.26
N ASP A 160 1.05 22.42 -0.30
CA ASP A 160 0.28 22.80 -1.49
C ASP A 160 0.63 24.24 -1.88
N ALA A 161 1.65 24.40 -2.72
CA ALA A 161 2.25 25.70 -3.07
C ALA A 161 1.38 26.46 -4.08
N GLY A 162 0.07 26.18 -4.11
CA GLY A 162 -0.86 26.68 -5.12
C GLY A 162 -0.53 26.21 -6.53
N ILE A 163 0.16 25.07 -6.68
CA ILE A 163 0.52 24.53 -7.99
C ILE A 163 -0.71 23.84 -8.58
N ASP A 164 -1.38 24.55 -9.49
CA ASP A 164 -2.48 24.01 -10.25
C ASP A 164 -2.00 23.38 -11.56
N TRP A 165 -2.00 22.05 -11.62
CA TRP A 165 -1.63 21.31 -12.83
C TRP A 165 -2.73 21.30 -13.89
N ARG A 166 -3.96 21.77 -13.59
CA ARG A 166 -5.11 21.66 -14.50
C ARG A 166 -4.90 22.38 -15.82
N ASP A 167 -4.15 23.49 -15.84
CA ASP A 167 -3.87 24.27 -17.05
C ASP A 167 -2.81 23.60 -17.96
N LEU A 168 -2.02 22.66 -17.42
CA LEU A 168 -1.02 21.90 -18.16
C LEU A 168 -1.55 20.55 -18.65
N LEU A 169 -2.66 20.07 -18.08
CA LEU A 169 -3.28 18.83 -18.49
C LEU A 169 -4.23 19.09 -19.67
N PRO A 170 -4.18 18.27 -20.74
CA PRO A 170 -5.11 18.40 -21.84
C PRO A 170 -6.55 18.25 -21.34
N THR A 171 -7.44 19.09 -21.86
CA THR A 171 -8.87 19.02 -21.57
C THR A 171 -9.49 17.86 -22.36
N GLY A 172 -10.27 17.01 -21.68
CA GLY A 172 -10.96 15.87 -22.29
C GLY A 172 -10.58 14.51 -21.69
N ALA A 173 -11.07 13.43 -22.30
CA ALA A 173 -10.81 12.07 -21.85
C ALA A 173 -9.38 11.65 -22.24
N ASN A 174 -8.47 11.63 -21.26
CA ASN A 174 -7.16 11.01 -21.44
C ASN A 174 -7.33 9.50 -21.62
N THR A 175 -6.85 8.98 -22.75
CA THR A 175 -6.86 7.53 -23.00
C THR A 175 -5.62 6.93 -22.36
N ILE A 176 -5.78 6.25 -21.23
CA ILE A 176 -4.71 5.41 -20.67
C ILE A 176 -4.70 4.10 -21.47
N ARG A 177 -3.56 3.77 -22.08
CA ARG A 177 -3.35 2.50 -22.78
C ARG A 177 -2.54 1.58 -21.88
N PHE A 178 -2.99 0.33 -21.77
CA PHE A 178 -2.32 -0.76 -21.05
C PHE A 178 -1.84 -1.79 -22.07
#